data_AF-A0A2V2WN17-F1
#
_entry.id   AF-A0A2V2WN17-F1
#
_cell.length_a   1.000
_cell.length_b   1.000
_cell.length_c   1.000
_cell.angle_alpha   90.00
_cell.angle_beta   90.00
_cell.angle_gamma   90.00
#
_symmetry.space_group_name_H-M   'P 1'
#
loop_
_entity.id
_entity.type
_entity.pdbx_description
1 polymer ?
#
loop_
_entity_poly.entity_id
_entity_poly.type
_entity_poly.pdbx_seq_one_letter_code
_entity_poly.pdbx_strand_id
1 'polypeptide(L)'
;MFFDDDNEVNDGSEGARSPSSGASSVCDVPLPPLPPPAPPSSIYGMATDEIYSIIKELRRQIDDPATHQDIKAMLKKEPSVLLAVARVLHESALLRRTVVNVDGRVEEQLVPLPEAPTPPLPSGWSSWA
;
A
#
# COMPACT_ATOMS: atom_id res chain seq x y z
N MET A 1 -66.58 33.85 -44.94
CA MET A 1 -65.72 33.21 -45.95
C MET A 1 -64.44 32.79 -45.25
N PHE A 2 -63.97 31.59 -45.53
CA PHE A 2 -62.82 30.90 -44.93
C PHE A 2 -61.68 30.79 -45.96
N PHE A 3 -60.44 30.94 -45.46
CA PHE A 3 -59.09 30.51 -45.90
C PHE A 3 -58.48 30.94 -47.27
N ASP A 4 -57.24 31.46 -47.21
CA ASP A 4 -55.96 30.82 -47.63
C ASP A 4 -54.80 31.71 -47.09
N ASP A 5 -53.79 31.19 -46.35
CA ASP A 5 -52.50 30.61 -46.81
C ASP A 5 -51.51 31.74 -47.22
N ASP A 6 -50.24 31.88 -46.83
CA ASP A 6 -49.25 31.00 -46.21
C ASP A 6 -48.10 31.86 -45.58
N ASN A 7 -47.47 31.33 -44.54
CA ASN A 7 -46.02 31.19 -44.34
C ASN A 7 -45.02 32.22 -44.97
N GLU A 8 -44.16 32.86 -44.16
CA GLU A 8 -42.71 32.51 -44.09
C GLU A 8 -41.99 33.40 -43.04
N VAL A 9 -41.02 32.79 -42.38
CA VAL A 9 -40.41 33.23 -41.12
C VAL A 9 -39.32 34.26 -41.39
N ASN A 10 -39.41 35.36 -40.65
CA ASN A 10 -38.51 36.51 -40.69
C ASN A 10 -37.13 36.24 -40.05
N ASP A 11 -36.13 36.82 -40.70
CA ASP A 11 -34.83 37.30 -40.20
C ASP A 11 -33.75 36.29 -39.78
N GLY A 12 -32.69 36.28 -40.58
CA GLY A 12 -31.39 35.78 -40.17
C GLY A 12 -30.71 36.71 -39.19
N SER A 13 -29.92 36.16 -38.27
CA SER A 13 -28.71 36.81 -37.78
C SER A 13 -27.83 35.80 -37.07
N GLU A 14 -26.79 35.39 -37.77
CA GLU A 14 -25.41 35.22 -37.31
C GLU A 14 -25.20 35.45 -35.80
N GLY A 15 -24.68 34.44 -35.11
CA GLY A 15 -24.31 34.58 -33.71
C GLY A 15 -23.78 33.29 -33.14
N ALA A 16 -22.54 32.94 -33.52
CA ALA A 16 -21.76 31.90 -32.86
C ALA A 16 -21.68 32.20 -31.36
N ARG A 17 -22.56 31.59 -30.57
CA ARG A 17 -22.44 31.51 -29.12
C ARG A 17 -21.91 30.14 -28.79
N SER A 18 -20.58 30.02 -28.84
CA SER A 18 -19.87 29.03 -28.06
C SER A 18 -20.40 29.10 -26.63
N PRO A 19 -20.99 28.03 -26.06
CA PRO A 19 -21.14 27.98 -24.62
C PRO A 19 -19.71 27.95 -24.07
N SER A 20 -19.33 29.08 -23.48
CA SER A 20 -18.17 29.25 -22.62
C SER A 20 -17.90 27.94 -21.88
N SER A 21 -16.79 27.27 -22.22
CA SER A 21 -16.16 26.26 -21.39
C SER A 21 -15.71 26.94 -20.11
N GLY A 22 -16.66 27.24 -19.23
CA GLY A 22 -16.41 27.54 -17.82
C GLY A 22 -16.07 26.23 -17.15
N ALA A 23 -14.96 25.61 -17.54
CA ALA A 23 -14.27 24.70 -16.66
C ALA A 23 -13.83 25.55 -15.48
N SER A 24 -14.65 25.58 -14.44
CA SER A 24 -14.27 26.06 -13.12
C SER A 24 -12.98 25.33 -12.78
N SER A 25 -11.86 26.02 -12.95
CA SER A 25 -10.55 25.57 -12.52
C SER A 25 -10.64 25.47 -11.01
N VAL A 26 -11.05 24.29 -10.54
CA VAL A 26 -10.90 23.91 -9.16
C VAL A 26 -9.42 24.01 -8.90
N CYS A 27 -9.04 24.95 -8.05
CA CYS A 27 -7.66 25.09 -7.62
C CYS A 27 -7.21 23.70 -7.16
N ASP A 28 -6.14 23.20 -7.76
CA ASP A 28 -5.50 21.94 -7.40
C ASP A 28 -4.86 22.14 -6.01
N VAL A 29 -5.71 22.17 -4.99
CA VAL A 29 -5.29 22.31 -3.60
C VAL A 29 -4.69 20.96 -3.22
N PRO A 30 -3.40 20.90 -2.87
CA PRO A 30 -2.79 19.64 -2.49
C PRO A 30 -3.53 19.11 -1.26
N LEU A 31 -4.06 17.89 -1.37
CA LEU A 31 -4.69 17.22 -0.25
C LEU A 31 -3.65 17.02 0.86
N PRO A 32 -4.05 17.16 2.14
CA PRO A 32 -3.16 16.85 3.24
C PRO A 32 -2.76 15.37 3.16
N PRO A 33 -1.52 15.03 3.59
CA PRO A 33 -1.07 13.65 3.61
C PRO A 33 -1.98 12.82 4.50
N LEU A 34 -2.24 11.58 4.09
CA LEU A 34 -3.02 10.64 4.90
C LEU A 34 -2.28 10.35 6.22
N PRO A 35 -3.02 10.18 7.32
CA PRO A 35 -2.43 9.76 8.58
C PRO A 35 -1.78 8.38 8.41
N PRO A 36 -0.69 8.08 9.15
CA PRO A 36 -0.09 6.76 9.11
C PRO A 36 -1.11 5.71 9.55
N PRO A 37 -1.10 4.52 8.92
CA PRO A 37 -2.00 3.44 9.32
C PRO A 37 -1.71 3.04 10.76
N ALA A 38 -2.77 2.80 11.53
CA ALA A 38 -2.63 2.23 12.86
C ALA A 38 -2.04 0.81 12.75
N PRO A 39 -1.13 0.42 13.64
CA PRO A 39 -0.57 -0.92 13.62
C PRO A 39 -1.69 -1.96 13.86
N PRO A 40 -1.61 -3.14 13.22
CA PRO A 40 -2.57 -4.20 13.45
C PRO A 40 -2.51 -4.64 14.92
N SER A 41 -3.67 -4.97 15.51
CA SER A 41 -3.75 -5.49 16.89
C SER A 41 -3.31 -6.94 17.01
N SER A 42 -3.36 -7.70 15.90
CA SER A 42 -2.92 -9.10 15.85
C SER A 42 -2.34 -9.45 14.48
N ILE A 43 -1.28 -10.25 14.46
CA ILE A 43 -0.60 -10.72 13.25
C ILE A 43 -0.50 -12.25 13.31
N TYR A 44 -1.03 -12.94 12.29
CA TYR A 44 -1.13 -14.41 12.25
C TYR A 44 -1.79 -15.04 13.50
N GLY A 45 -2.75 -14.34 14.12
CA GLY A 45 -3.45 -14.80 15.33
C GLY A 45 -2.70 -14.53 16.64
N MET A 46 -1.53 -13.90 16.60
CA MET A 46 -0.77 -13.51 17.79
C MET A 46 -0.94 -12.01 18.06
N ALA A 47 -1.06 -11.63 19.34
CA ALA A 47 -1.15 -10.23 19.73
C ALA A 47 0.17 -9.50 19.43
N THR A 48 0.08 -8.27 18.93
CA THR A 48 1.27 -7.52 18.53
C THR A 48 2.23 -7.27 19.71
N ASP A 49 1.70 -7.06 20.91
CA ASP A 49 2.49 -6.89 22.15
C ASP A 49 3.28 -8.15 22.52
N GLU A 50 2.72 -9.33 22.26
CA GLU A 50 3.38 -10.61 22.47
C GLU A 50 4.53 -10.79 21.48
N ILE A 51 4.31 -10.43 20.21
CA ILE A 51 5.36 -10.47 19.17
C ILE A 51 6.53 -9.55 19.57
N TYR A 52 6.25 -8.32 20.03
CA TYR A 52 7.31 -7.41 20.49
C TYR A 52 8.08 -7.96 21.70
N SER A 53 7.38 -8.63 22.61
CA SER A 53 8.01 -9.28 23.77
C SER A 53 8.95 -10.40 23.33
N ILE A 54 8.52 -11.23 22.37
CA ILE A 54 9.34 -12.29 21.76
C ILE A 54 10.55 -11.69 21.06
N ILE A 55 10.39 -10.65 20.24
CA ILE A 55 11.50 -9.98 19.54
C ILE A 55 12.54 -9.46 20.53
N LYS A 56 12.09 -8.82 21.61
CA LYS A 56 12.98 -8.29 22.65
C LYS A 56 13.78 -9.40 23.33
N GLU A 57 13.12 -10.52 23.62
CA GLU A 57 13.77 -11.68 24.24
C GLU A 57 14.74 -12.37 23.28
N LEU A 58 14.35 -12.57 22.02
CA LEU A 58 15.23 -13.08 20.97
C LEU A 58 16.49 -12.22 20.85
N ARG A 59 16.34 -10.89 20.85
CA ARG A 59 17.48 -9.98 20.83
C ARG A 59 18.37 -10.11 22.06
N ARG A 60 17.80 -10.33 23.25
CA ARG A 60 18.57 -10.56 24.48
C ARG A 60 19.41 -11.83 24.41
N GLN A 61 18.86 -12.88 23.80
CA GLN A 61 19.49 -14.19 23.74
C GLN A 61 20.38 -14.40 22.49
N ILE A 62 20.25 -13.59 21.44
CA ILE A 62 21.03 -13.76 20.21
C ILE A 62 22.51 -13.39 20.39
N ASP A 63 22.81 -12.53 21.37
CA ASP A 63 24.18 -12.15 21.72
C ASP A 63 24.93 -13.28 22.45
N ASP A 64 24.21 -14.28 23.00
CA ASP A 64 24.80 -15.46 23.61
C ASP A 64 24.87 -16.62 22.58
N PRO A 65 26.08 -17.07 22.19
CA PRO A 65 26.24 -18.15 21.23
C PRO A 65 25.71 -19.50 21.74
N ALA A 66 25.55 -19.68 23.07
CA ALA A 66 25.05 -20.92 23.65
C ALA A 66 23.54 -21.12 23.40
N THR A 67 22.77 -20.03 23.38
CA THR A 67 21.31 -20.03 23.17
C THR A 67 20.91 -20.03 21.70
N HIS A 68 21.84 -19.77 20.80
CA HIS A 68 21.58 -19.67 19.36
C HIS A 68 20.96 -20.93 18.74
N GLN A 69 21.42 -22.11 19.16
CA GLN A 69 20.87 -23.39 18.67
C GLN A 69 19.44 -23.63 19.20
N ASP A 70 19.18 -23.23 20.45
CA ASP A 70 17.87 -23.40 21.08
C ASP A 70 16.84 -22.46 20.45
N ILE A 71 17.19 -21.18 20.25
CA ILE A 71 16.38 -20.21 19.50
C ILE A 71 16.03 -20.74 18.11
N LYS A 72 17.02 -21.30 17.40
CA LYS A 72 16.81 -21.87 16.06
C LYS A 72 15.88 -23.09 16.10
N ALA A 73 15.98 -23.93 17.13
CA ALA A 73 15.10 -25.07 17.32
C ALA A 73 13.66 -24.62 17.62
N MET A 74 13.49 -23.64 18.51
CA MET A 74 12.20 -23.02 18.84
C MET A 74 11.51 -22.42 17.61
N LEU A 75 12.21 -21.57 16.85
CA LEU A 75 11.65 -20.92 15.65
C LEU A 75 11.30 -21.92 14.54
N LYS A 76 12.00 -23.06 14.46
CA LYS A 76 11.65 -24.15 13.55
C LYS A 76 10.41 -24.92 13.98
N LYS A 77 10.21 -25.08 15.29
CA LYS A 77 9.06 -25.79 15.85
C LYS A 77 7.77 -24.99 15.68
N GLU A 78 7.86 -23.66 15.79
CA GLU A 78 6.71 -22.77 15.76
C GLU A 78 6.77 -21.81 14.56
N PRO A 79 6.33 -22.25 13.36
CA PRO A 79 6.42 -21.45 12.15
C PRO A 79 5.54 -20.19 12.20
N SER A 80 4.46 -20.19 12.98
CA SER A 80 3.60 -19.02 13.20
C SER A 80 4.34 -17.88 13.90
N VAL A 81 5.11 -18.20 14.94
CA VAL A 81 5.97 -17.24 15.66
C VAL A 81 7.03 -16.68 14.72
N LEU A 82 7.70 -17.55 13.96
CA LEU A 82 8.69 -17.13 12.99
C LEU A 82 8.10 -16.18 11.94
N LEU A 83 6.93 -16.50 11.38
CA LEU A 83 6.25 -15.66 10.39
C LEU A 83 5.82 -14.31 10.98
N ALA A 84 5.29 -14.30 12.21
CA ALA A 84 4.87 -13.08 12.89
C ALA A 84 6.05 -12.16 13.19
N VAL A 85 7.12 -12.70 13.77
CA VAL A 85 8.37 -11.97 14.03
C VAL A 85 8.99 -11.47 12.73
N ALA A 86 9.10 -12.33 11.71
CA ALA A 86 9.64 -11.95 10.42
C ALA A 86 8.83 -10.82 9.79
N ARG A 87 7.51 -10.87 9.84
CA ARG A 87 6.63 -9.82 9.32
C ARG A 87 6.86 -8.49 10.03
N VAL A 88 6.90 -8.45 11.35
CA VAL A 88 7.14 -7.20 12.11
C VAL A 88 8.53 -6.62 11.81
N LEU A 89 9.56 -7.46 11.77
CA LEU A 89 10.92 -7.01 11.43
C LEU A 89 11.04 -6.54 9.99
N HIS A 90 10.25 -7.12 9.09
CA HIS A 90 10.24 -6.77 7.69
C HIS A 90 9.50 -5.45 7.43
N GLU A 91 8.30 -5.27 8.00
CA GLU A 91 7.51 -4.04 7.90
C GLU A 91 8.24 -2.84 8.54
N SER A 92 9.08 -3.07 9.55
CA SER A 92 9.91 -2.04 10.18
C SER A 92 11.24 -1.77 9.46
N ALA A 93 11.50 -2.41 8.32
CA ALA A 93 12.76 -2.32 7.58
C ALA A 93 14.01 -2.63 8.43
N LEU A 94 13.86 -3.50 9.44
CA LEU A 94 14.95 -3.96 10.31
C LEU A 94 15.59 -5.26 9.81
N LEU A 95 14.90 -5.98 8.93
CA LEU A 95 15.38 -7.24 8.37
C LEU A 95 16.41 -6.95 7.26
N ARG A 96 17.69 -7.16 7.59
CA ARG A 96 18.83 -7.06 6.66
C ARG A 96 19.42 -8.43 6.40
N ARG A 97 19.90 -8.63 5.18
CA ARG A 97 20.67 -9.81 4.80
C ARG A 97 22.04 -9.38 4.29
N THR A 98 23.05 -10.19 4.58
CA THR A 98 24.36 -10.06 3.94
C THR A 98 24.29 -10.68 2.55
N VAL A 99 24.74 -9.93 1.56
CA VAL A 99 24.77 -10.35 0.16
C VAL A 99 26.18 -10.10 -0.36
N VAL A 100 26.68 -11.01 -1.20
CA VAL A 100 27.98 -10.84 -1.85
C VAL A 100 27.71 -10.24 -3.23
N ASN A 101 28.23 -9.04 -3.48
CA ASN A 101 28.13 -8.39 -4.77
C ASN A 101 29.04 -9.05 -5.81
N VAL A 102 28.84 -8.66 -7.07
CA VAL A 102 29.59 -9.18 -8.23
C VAL A 102 31.11 -8.97 -8.10
N ASP A 103 31.52 -7.93 -7.37
CA ASP A 103 32.91 -7.61 -7.05
C ASP A 103 33.48 -8.40 -5.85
N GLY A 104 32.73 -9.38 -5.32
CA GLY A 104 33.13 -10.20 -4.18
C GLY A 104 33.06 -9.48 -2.82
N ARG A 105 32.48 -8.28 -2.77
CA ARG A 105 32.31 -7.51 -1.52
C ARG A 105 31.04 -7.93 -0.78
N VAL A 106 31.13 -8.04 0.54
CA VAL A 106 29.97 -8.30 1.40
C VAL A 106 29.28 -6.98 1.70
N GLU A 107 28.00 -6.88 1.33
CA GLU A 107 27.16 -5.71 1.62
C GLU A 107 25.91 -6.14 2.40
N GLU A 108 25.38 -5.22 3.20
CA GLU A 108 24.07 -5.38 3.83
C GLU A 108 22.98 -4.86 2.90
N GLN A 109 22.03 -5.72 2.56
CA GLN A 109 20.84 -5.36 1.79
C GLN A 109 19.60 -5.51 2.67
N LEU A 110 18.71 -4.52 2.64
CA LEU A 110 17.36 -4.68 3.20
C LEU A 110 16.64 -5.82 2.48
N VAL A 111 15.96 -6.66 3.25
CA VAL A 111 15.10 -7.69 2.67
C VAL A 111 13.90 -7.00 2.01
N PRO A 112 13.59 -7.29 0.74
CA PRO A 112 12.51 -6.64 0.02
C PRO A 112 11.15 -7.15 0.48
N LEU A 113 10.19 -6.23 0.68
CA LEU A 113 8.82 -6.56 1.04
C LEU A 113 8.19 -7.48 -0.02
N PRO A 114 7.49 -8.57 0.37
CA PRO A 114 6.70 -9.32 -0.59
C PRO A 114 5.67 -8.39 -1.22
N GLU A 115 5.48 -8.54 -2.53
CA GLU A 115 4.49 -7.77 -3.28
C GLU A 115 3.10 -8.04 -2.71
N ALA A 116 2.41 -6.99 -2.28
CA ALA A 116 1.07 -7.14 -1.72
C ALA A 116 0.11 -7.63 -2.83
N PRO A 117 -0.79 -8.59 -2.53
CA PRO A 117 -1.82 -8.98 -3.49
C PRO A 117 -2.63 -7.75 -3.91
N THR A 118 -2.92 -7.62 -5.20
CA THR A 118 -3.79 -6.55 -5.70
C THR A 118 -5.15 -6.65 -5.00
N PRO A 119 -5.67 -5.55 -4.42
CA PRO A 119 -6.96 -5.58 -3.77
C PRO A 119 -8.05 -6.02 -4.77
N PRO A 120 -9.06 -6.78 -4.31
CA PRO A 120 -10.14 -7.22 -5.18
C PRO A 120 -10.89 -6.01 -5.73
N LEU A 121 -11.18 -6.04 -7.03
CA LEU A 121 -11.96 -5.00 -7.67
C LEU A 121 -13.41 -5.03 -7.12
N PRO A 122 -14.03 -3.86 -6.88
CA PRO A 122 -15.46 -3.78 -6.63
C PRO A 122 -16.25 -4.40 -7.79
N SER A 123 -17.45 -4.88 -7.50
CA SER A 123 -18.33 -5.43 -8.55
C SER A 123 -18.55 -4.40 -9.67
N GLY A 124 -18.35 -4.83 -10.91
CA GLY A 124 -18.51 -3.98 -12.10
C GLY A 124 -17.26 -3.21 -12.54
N TRP A 125 -16.14 -3.31 -11.83
CA TRP A 125 -14.86 -2.71 -12.23
C TRP A 125 -13.96 -3.73 -12.93
N SER A 126 -13.28 -3.31 -14.01
CA SER A 126 -12.38 -4.16 -14.80
C SER A 126 -10.89 -3.90 -14.55
N SER A 127 -10.54 -2.78 -13.90
CA SER A 127 -9.17 -2.44 -13.51
C SER A 127 -9.16 -1.34 -12.44
N TRP A 128 -8.03 -1.19 -11.73
CA TRP A 128 -7.75 -0.08 -10.81
C TRP A 128 -7.19 1.17 -11.54
N ALA A 129 -7.35 1.23 -12.87
CA ALA A 129 -6.75 2.25 -13.74
C ALA A 129 -7.38 3.64 -13.56
#